data_AF-A0A7V8AC94-F1
#
_entry.id   AF-A0A7V8AC94-F1
#
_cell.length_a   1.000
_cell.length_b   1.000
_cell.length_c   1.000
_cell.angle_alpha   90.00
_cell.angle_beta   90.00
_cell.angle_gamma   90.00
#
_symmetry.space_group_name_H-M   'P 1'
#
loop_
_entity.id
_entity.type
_entity.pdbx_description
1 polymer ?
#
loop_
_entity_poly.entity_id
_entity_poly.type
_entity_poly.pdbx_seq_one_letter_code
_entity_poly.pdbx_strand_id
1 'polypeptide(L)'
;MKNHERLVIGIILSAIAVFIGLDLFTDARQGAAWFGVLLLLIGAMRLRANLAIANINISEHKATTEIWRARAKTYIDGLSKAINTQLDDWKLSASEKEIAFMLLKGLSLREIAQIRGTNEKTARAQATSIYQKSNLNGRADLAAFFLEDLLG
;
A
#
# COMPACT_ATOMS: atom_id res chain seq x y z
N MET A 1 -41.63 37.07 -6.90
CA MET A 1 -41.87 35.69 -7.34
C MET A 1 -43.37 35.45 -7.33
N LYS A 2 -43.97 35.22 -8.50
CA LYS A 2 -45.41 35.40 -8.75
C LYS A 2 -46.18 34.22 -8.13
N ASN A 3 -47.29 34.48 -7.43
CA ASN A 3 -48.13 33.45 -6.79
C ASN A 3 -48.57 32.32 -7.73
N HIS A 4 -48.54 32.54 -9.05
CA HIS A 4 -48.86 31.56 -10.08
C HIS A 4 -47.83 30.42 -10.17
N GLU A 5 -46.53 30.69 -9.96
CA GLU A 5 -45.47 29.65 -10.03
C GLU A 5 -45.58 28.66 -8.87
N ARG A 6 -45.91 29.17 -7.67
CA ARG A 6 -46.11 28.34 -6.47
C ARG A 6 -47.34 27.44 -6.61
N LEU A 7 -48.40 27.93 -7.26
CA LEU A 7 -49.60 27.15 -7.58
C LEU A 7 -49.29 26.04 -8.59
N VAL A 8 -48.56 26.33 -9.66
CA VAL A 8 -48.18 25.33 -10.68
C VAL A 8 -47.31 24.22 -10.06
N ILE A 9 -46.31 24.59 -9.25
CA ILE A 9 -45.45 23.61 -8.56
C ILE A 9 -46.28 22.75 -7.60
N GLY A 10 -47.20 23.36 -6.84
CA GLY A 10 -48.08 22.63 -5.92
C GLY A 10 -48.99 21.62 -6.62
N ILE A 11 -49.51 21.97 -7.79
CA ILE A 11 -50.35 21.08 -8.62
C ILE A 11 -49.52 19.92 -9.17
N ILE A 12 -48.32 20.19 -9.69
CA ILE A 12 -47.43 19.15 -10.23
C ILE A 12 -47.02 18.18 -9.12
N LEU A 13 -46.65 18.67 -7.93
CA LEU A 13 -46.28 17.83 -6.80
C LEU A 13 -47.45 16.97 -6.31
N SER A 14 -48.66 17.52 -6.25
CA SER A 14 -49.86 16.73 -5.91
C SER A 14 -50.14 15.66 -6.97
N ALA A 15 -50.01 15.98 -8.25
CA ALA A 15 -50.21 15.01 -9.32
C ALA A 15 -49.20 13.85 -9.25
N ILE A 16 -47.92 14.16 -8.99
CA ILE A 16 -46.87 13.14 -8.80
C ILE A 16 -47.16 12.29 -7.56
N ALA A 17 -47.54 12.91 -6.43
CA ALA A 17 -47.86 12.17 -5.21
C ALA A 17 -49.05 11.23 -5.38
N VAL A 18 -50.08 11.66 -6.10
CA VAL A 18 -51.24 10.82 -6.45
C VAL A 18 -50.82 9.68 -7.38
N PHE A 19 -49.96 9.95 -8.36
CA PHE A 19 -49.48 8.92 -9.29
C PHE A 19 -48.66 7.84 -8.59
N ILE A 20 -47.73 8.22 -7.70
CA ILE A 20 -46.94 7.29 -6.87
C ILE A 20 -47.85 6.50 -5.93
N GLY A 21 -48.85 7.14 -5.32
CA GLY A 21 -49.80 6.46 -4.44
C GLY A 21 -50.66 5.43 -5.17
N LEU A 22 -51.08 5.74 -6.40
CA LEU A 22 -51.82 4.81 -7.26
C LEU A 22 -50.95 3.62 -7.67
N ASP A 23 -49.70 3.86 -8.09
CA ASP A 23 -48.74 2.82 -8.50
C ASP A 23 -48.47 1.84 -7.34
N LEU A 24 -48.21 2.38 -6.14
CA LEU A 24 -47.99 1.59 -4.92
C LEU A 24 -49.22 0.76 -4.54
N PHE A 25 -50.43 1.30 -4.70
CA PHE A 25 -51.68 0.59 -4.39
C PHE A 25 -51.99 -0.49 -5.43
N THR A 26 -51.70 -0.24 -6.72
CA THR A 26 -51.85 -1.25 -7.77
C THR A 26 -50.83 -2.38 -7.62
N ASP A 27 -49.59 -2.07 -7.25
CA ASP A 27 -48.54 -3.05 -6.99
C ASP A 27 -48.83 -3.91 -5.76
N ALA A 28 -49.41 -3.31 -4.72
CA ALA A 28 -49.85 -4.01 -3.52
C ALA A 28 -50.99 -5.00 -3.80
N ARG A 29 -51.91 -4.67 -4.72
CA ARG A 29 -53.02 -5.55 -5.12
C ARG A 29 -52.62 -6.63 -6.11
N GLN A 30 -51.61 -6.41 -6.95
CA GLN A 30 -51.23 -7.31 -8.04
C GLN A 30 -50.15 -8.34 -7.67
N GLY A 31 -49.73 -8.42 -6.41
CA GLY A 31 -48.71 -9.38 -5.98
C GLY A 31 -47.28 -9.01 -6.44
N ALA A 32 -47.09 -7.81 -6.98
CA ALA A 32 -45.78 -7.28 -7.38
C ALA A 32 -44.82 -7.12 -6.19
N ALA A 33 -45.35 -7.00 -4.96
CA ALA A 33 -44.58 -7.04 -3.72
C ALA A 33 -43.75 -8.32 -3.57
N TRP A 34 -44.28 -9.49 -3.98
CA TRP A 34 -43.54 -10.76 -3.93
C TRP A 34 -42.39 -10.78 -4.94
N PHE A 35 -42.56 -10.16 -6.12
CA PHE A 35 -41.48 -10.03 -7.10
C PHE A 35 -40.37 -9.10 -6.59
N GLY A 36 -40.72 -7.98 -5.94
CA GLY A 36 -39.74 -7.10 -5.30
C GLY A 36 -38.96 -7.81 -4.18
N VAL A 37 -39.66 -8.53 -3.31
CA VAL A 37 -39.04 -9.34 -2.24
C VAL A 37 -38.15 -10.45 -2.84
N LEU A 38 -38.60 -11.13 -3.90
CA LEU A 38 -37.83 -12.16 -4.59
C LEU A 38 -36.55 -11.58 -5.22
N LEU A 39 -36.63 -10.42 -5.88
CA LEU A 39 -35.48 -9.75 -6.47
C LEU A 39 -34.47 -9.30 -5.39
N LEU A 40 -34.94 -8.79 -4.24
CA LEU A 40 -34.10 -8.43 -3.11
C LEU A 40 -33.40 -9.65 -2.50
N LEU A 41 -34.11 -10.77 -2.34
CA LEU A 41 -33.53 -12.01 -1.82
C LEU A 41 -32.48 -12.59 -2.77
N ILE A 42 -32.74 -12.60 -4.08
CA ILE A 42 -31.79 -13.03 -5.11
C ILE A 42 -30.56 -12.10 -5.13
N GLY A 43 -30.78 -10.79 -5.05
CA GLY A 43 -29.71 -9.79 -4.97
C GLY A 43 -28.84 -9.97 -3.72
N ALA A 44 -29.46 -10.19 -2.56
CA ALA A 44 -28.75 -10.44 -1.31
C ALA A 44 -27.95 -11.74 -1.34
N MET A 45 -28.48 -12.82 -1.93
CA MET A 45 -27.75 -14.07 -2.11
C MET A 45 -26.55 -13.92 -3.05
N ARG A 46 -26.71 -13.21 -4.18
CA ARG A 46 -25.60 -12.93 -5.11
C ARG A 46 -24.51 -12.10 -4.46
N LEU A 47 -24.87 -11.07 -3.70
CA LEU A 47 -23.89 -10.24 -2.98
C LEU A 47 -23.11 -11.06 -1.95
N ARG A 48 -23.80 -11.90 -1.16
CA ARG A 48 -23.13 -12.80 -0.20
C ARG A 48 -22.19 -13.79 -0.88
N ALA A 49 -22.61 -14.38 -2.00
CA ALA A 49 -21.77 -15.29 -2.78
C ALA A 49 -20.51 -14.57 -3.33
N ASN A 50 -20.67 -13.37 -3.89
CA ASN A 50 -19.56 -12.57 -4.40
C ASN A 50 -18.58 -12.17 -3.28
N LEU A 51 -19.10 -11.77 -2.10
CA LEU A 51 -18.27 -11.45 -0.94
C LEU A 51 -17.52 -12.68 -0.41
N ALA A 52 -18.15 -13.86 -0.41
CA ALA A 52 -17.49 -15.10 0.00
C ALA A 52 -16.32 -15.47 -0.94
N ILE A 53 -16.53 -15.36 -2.26
CA ILE A 53 -15.48 -15.60 -3.26
C ILE A 53 -14.33 -14.58 -3.10
N ALA A 54 -14.67 -13.29 -2.91
CA ALA A 54 -13.67 -12.25 -2.69
C ALA A 54 -12.84 -12.51 -1.41
N ASN A 55 -13.49 -12.95 -0.32
CA ASN A 55 -12.79 -13.28 0.93
C ASN A 55 -11.86 -14.48 0.81
N ILE A 56 -12.25 -15.51 0.05
CA ILE A 56 -11.39 -16.68 -0.22
C ILE A 56 -10.15 -16.25 -1.00
N ASN A 57 -10.31 -15.47 -2.08
CA ASN A 57 -9.18 -14.95 -2.87
C ASN A 57 -8.22 -14.12 -2.00
N ILE A 58 -8.75 -13.25 -1.12
CA ILE A 58 -7.92 -12.47 -0.18
C ILE A 58 -7.13 -13.38 0.77
N SER A 59 -7.74 -14.47 1.25
CA SER A 59 -7.07 -15.39 2.18
C SER A 59 -5.93 -16.18 1.53
N GLU A 60 -6.09 -16.63 0.29
CA GLU A 60 -5.03 -17.32 -0.47
C GLU A 60 -3.86 -16.38 -0.79
N HIS A 61 -4.15 -15.12 -1.15
CA HIS A 61 -3.13 -14.12 -1.39
C HIS A 61 -2.38 -13.74 -0.10
N LYS A 62 -3.05 -13.71 1.05
CA LYS A 62 -2.42 -13.43 2.35
C LYS A 62 -1.47 -14.54 2.78
N ALA A 63 -1.91 -15.80 2.73
CA ALA A 63 -1.07 -16.94 3.11
C ALA A 63 0.20 -17.03 2.24
N THR A 64 0.05 -16.81 0.94
CA THR A 64 1.18 -16.78 0.00
C THR A 64 2.13 -15.62 0.32
N THR A 65 1.60 -14.42 0.56
CA THR A 65 2.40 -13.24 0.94
C THR A 65 3.18 -13.45 2.23
N GLU A 66 2.58 -14.08 3.24
CA GLU A 66 3.24 -14.35 4.52
C GLU A 66 4.37 -15.36 4.38
N ILE A 67 4.19 -16.43 3.61
CA ILE A 67 5.26 -17.38 3.31
C ILE A 67 6.40 -16.71 2.56
N TRP A 68 6.11 -15.90 1.53
CA TRP A 68 7.12 -15.13 0.82
C TRP A 68 7.85 -14.13 1.73
N ARG A 69 7.12 -13.42 2.59
CA ARG A 69 7.72 -12.50 3.57
C ARG A 69 8.60 -13.23 4.59
N ALA A 70 8.16 -14.37 5.10
CA ALA A 70 8.92 -15.16 6.05
C ALA A 70 10.23 -15.68 5.42
N ARG A 71 10.17 -16.20 4.20
CA ARG A 71 11.35 -16.62 3.44
C ARG A 71 12.28 -15.44 3.17
N ALA A 72 11.74 -14.33 2.64
CA ALA A 72 12.51 -13.12 2.38
C ALA A 72 13.19 -12.60 3.66
N LYS A 73 12.50 -12.63 4.81
CA LYS A 73 13.08 -12.22 6.10
C LYS A 73 14.33 -13.04 6.45
N THR A 74 14.28 -14.37 6.30
CA THR A 74 15.45 -15.21 6.59
C THR A 74 16.65 -14.88 5.68
N TYR A 75 16.41 -14.64 4.39
CA TYR A 75 17.48 -14.24 3.46
C TYR A 75 18.03 -12.84 3.78
N ILE A 76 17.16 -11.88 4.11
CA ILE A 76 17.56 -10.52 4.49
C ILE A 76 18.35 -10.52 5.81
N ASP A 77 17.95 -11.31 6.80
CA ASP A 77 18.67 -11.41 8.08
C ASP A 77 20.07 -12.01 7.87
N GLY A 78 20.19 -13.04 7.02
CA GLY A 78 21.48 -13.61 6.62
C GLY A 78 22.38 -12.59 5.90
N LEU A 79 21.83 -11.87 4.92
CA LEU A 79 22.54 -10.83 4.19
C LEU A 79 22.98 -9.68 5.10
N SER A 80 22.12 -9.22 6.00
CA SER A 80 22.45 -8.17 6.97
C SER A 80 23.64 -8.55 7.85
N LYS A 81 23.69 -9.82 8.28
CA LYS A 81 24.83 -10.35 9.04
C LYS A 81 26.11 -10.39 8.21
N ALA A 82 26.03 -10.86 6.96
CA ALA A 82 27.17 -10.88 6.04
C ALA A 82 27.72 -9.47 5.77
N ILE A 83 26.83 -8.51 5.51
CA ILE A 83 27.18 -7.09 5.37
C ILE A 83 27.92 -6.62 6.62
N ASN A 84 27.37 -6.86 7.81
CA ASN A 84 28.00 -6.37 9.03
C ASN A 84 29.39 -6.97 9.26
N THR A 85 29.60 -8.26 8.97
CA THR A 85 30.93 -8.90 9.02
C THR A 85 31.90 -8.25 8.04
N GLN A 86 31.48 -7.99 6.80
CA GLN A 86 32.34 -7.34 5.81
C GLN A 86 32.71 -5.90 6.24
N LEU A 87 31.75 -5.17 6.80
CA LEU A 87 32.00 -3.82 7.33
C LEU A 87 32.96 -3.84 8.53
N ASP A 88 32.94 -4.92 9.33
CA ASP A 88 33.92 -5.19 10.38
C ASP A 88 35.32 -5.45 9.80
N ASP A 89 35.42 -6.24 8.72
CA ASP A 89 36.69 -6.56 8.05
C ASP A 89 37.34 -5.31 7.43
N TRP A 90 36.53 -4.38 6.91
CA TRP A 90 37.00 -3.05 6.48
C TRP A 90 37.31 -2.09 7.65
N LYS A 91 37.19 -2.56 8.90
CA LYS A 91 37.50 -1.80 10.12
C LYS A 91 36.73 -0.48 10.22
N LEU A 92 35.46 -0.50 9.82
CA LEU A 92 34.58 0.65 9.89
C LEU A 92 34.12 0.90 11.33
N SER A 93 34.14 2.16 11.76
CA SER A 93 33.57 2.58 13.04
C SER A 93 32.06 2.41 13.05
N ALA A 94 31.45 2.36 14.24
CA ALA A 94 30.00 2.25 14.38
C ALA A 94 29.24 3.31 13.55
N SER A 95 29.72 4.56 13.55
CA SER A 95 29.13 5.64 12.74
C SER A 95 29.26 5.42 11.25
N GLU A 96 30.38 4.84 10.79
CA GLU A 96 30.59 4.57 9.37
C GLU A 96 29.75 3.40 8.89
N LYS A 97 29.57 2.37 9.73
CA LYS A 97 28.68 1.24 9.41
C LYS A 97 27.26 1.70 9.20
N GLU A 98 26.75 2.58 10.06
CA GLU A 98 25.41 3.14 9.90
C GLU A 98 25.26 3.87 8.55
N ILE A 99 26.26 4.67 8.18
CA ILE A 99 26.26 5.39 6.90
C ILE A 99 26.35 4.40 5.73
N ALA A 100 27.20 3.39 5.80
CA ALA A 100 27.31 2.35 4.80
C ALA A 100 25.96 1.63 4.59
N PHE A 101 25.27 1.26 5.67
CA PHE A 101 23.92 0.67 5.59
C PHE A 101 22.91 1.61 4.93
N MET A 102 22.95 2.91 5.23
CA MET A 102 22.07 3.88 4.59
C MET A 102 22.38 4.07 3.09
N LEU A 103 23.67 4.05 2.71
CA LEU A 103 24.11 4.11 1.32
C LEU A 103 23.63 2.89 0.53
N LEU A 104 23.72 1.69 1.11
CA LEU A 104 23.21 0.44 0.53
C LEU A 104 21.70 0.43 0.38
N LYS A 105 20.96 1.04 1.32
CA LYS A 105 19.51 1.26 1.21
C LYS A 105 19.12 2.26 0.13
N GLY A 106 20.09 2.94 -0.47
CA GLY A 106 19.87 3.85 -1.58
C GLY A 106 19.73 5.32 -1.18
N LEU A 107 19.93 5.66 0.10
CA LEU A 107 19.78 7.04 0.59
C LEU A 107 20.88 7.95 0.03
N SER A 108 20.50 9.16 -0.34
CA SER A 108 21.43 10.23 -0.71
C SER A 108 22.17 10.77 0.51
N LEU A 109 23.34 11.39 0.30
CA LEU A 109 24.12 12.00 1.38
C LEU A 109 23.34 13.08 2.14
N ARG A 110 22.43 13.78 1.44
CA ARG A 110 21.53 14.76 2.04
C ARG A 110 20.52 14.11 2.98
N GLU A 111 19.90 13.00 2.58
CA GLU A 111 18.96 12.26 3.44
C GLU A 111 19.68 11.64 4.64
N ILE A 112 20.88 11.12 4.44
CA ILE A 112 21.73 10.59 5.52
C ILE A 112 22.05 11.68 6.54
N ALA A 113 22.46 12.86 6.07
CA ALA A 113 22.73 14.02 6.92
C ALA A 113 21.49 14.42 7.74
N GLN A 114 20.31 14.44 7.10
CA GLN A 114 19.04 14.74 7.77
C GLN A 114 18.69 13.69 8.85
N ILE A 115 18.84 12.40 8.54
CA ILE A 115 18.53 11.30 9.48
C ILE A 115 19.50 11.31 10.67
N ARG A 116 20.77 11.61 10.43
CA ARG A 116 21.82 11.60 11.46
C ARG A 116 21.93 12.93 12.23
N GLY A 117 21.20 13.97 11.83
CA GLY A 117 21.33 15.31 12.39
C GLY A 117 22.70 15.96 12.15
N THR A 118 23.38 15.57 11.07
CA THR A 118 24.69 16.11 10.67
C THR A 118 24.56 16.96 9.40
N ASN A 119 25.64 17.62 8.98
CA ASN A 119 25.66 18.33 7.72
C ASN A 119 26.08 17.40 6.56
N GLU A 120 25.69 17.76 5.33
CA GLU A 120 26.01 16.95 4.14
C GLU A 120 27.53 16.81 3.90
N LYS A 121 28.33 17.81 4.26
CA LYS A 121 29.80 17.73 4.12
C LYS A 121 30.38 16.65 5.03
N THR A 122 29.88 16.51 6.25
CA THR A 122 30.28 15.48 7.21
C THR A 122 29.86 14.10 6.71
N ALA A 123 28.60 13.95 6.24
CA ALA A 123 28.15 12.69 5.64
C ALA A 123 28.99 12.30 4.42
N ARG A 124 29.36 13.28 3.57
CA ARG A 124 30.27 13.08 2.43
C ARG A 124 31.67 12.65 2.87
N ALA A 125 32.25 13.32 3.86
CA ALA A 125 33.58 12.96 4.36
C ALA A 125 33.61 11.54 4.94
N GLN A 126 32.58 11.14 5.69
CA GLN A 126 32.45 9.77 6.20
C GLN A 126 32.25 8.76 5.06
N ALA A 127 31.43 9.07 4.05
CA ALA A 127 31.29 8.23 2.87
C ALA A 127 32.61 8.05 2.11
N THR A 128 33.40 9.13 1.94
CA THR A 128 34.74 9.03 1.34
C THR A 128 35.67 8.15 2.17
N SER A 129 35.64 8.24 3.50
CA SER A 129 36.44 7.37 4.36
C SER A 129 36.03 5.90 4.24
N ILE A 130 34.73 5.62 4.10
CA ILE A 130 34.22 4.26 3.83
C ILE A 130 34.84 3.73 2.53
N TYR A 131 34.74 4.48 1.43
CA TYR A 131 35.26 4.08 0.12
C TYR A 131 36.78 3.82 0.14
N GLN A 132 37.54 4.64 0.87
CA GLN A 132 38.98 4.44 1.06
C GLN A 132 39.30 3.16 1.84
N LYS A 133 38.57 2.90 2.93
CA LYS A 133 38.77 1.71 3.77
C LYS A 133 38.34 0.42 3.09
N SER A 134 37.31 0.47 2.25
CA SER A 134 36.83 -0.67 1.47
C SER A 134 37.58 -0.87 0.15
N ASN A 135 38.45 0.06 -0.24
CA ASN A 135 39.13 0.09 -1.54
C ASN A 135 38.14 0.09 -2.73
N LEU A 136 37.06 0.87 -2.62
CA LEU A 136 36.01 1.01 -3.64
C LEU A 136 35.95 2.45 -4.14
N ASN A 137 35.52 2.69 -5.37
CA ASN A 137 35.58 4.04 -5.96
C ASN A 137 34.32 4.87 -5.69
N GLY A 138 33.25 4.26 -5.17
CA GLY A 138 32.05 5.00 -4.82
C GLY A 138 30.86 4.13 -4.43
N ARG A 139 29.69 4.77 -4.40
CA ARG A 139 28.43 4.14 -3.97
C ARG A 139 28.00 2.98 -4.86
N ALA A 140 28.22 3.11 -6.17
CA ALA A 140 27.86 2.06 -7.13
C ALA A 140 28.70 0.80 -6.89
N ASP A 141 30.02 0.95 -6.77
CA ASP A 141 30.94 -0.15 -6.43
C ASP A 141 30.61 -0.78 -5.08
N LEU A 142 30.29 0.04 -4.06
CA LEU A 142 29.85 -0.45 -2.75
C LEU A 142 28.59 -1.31 -2.85
N ALA A 143 27.60 -0.87 -3.62
CA ALA A 143 26.39 -1.67 -3.84
C ALA A 143 26.69 -2.93 -4.66
N ALA A 144 27.49 -2.81 -5.72
CA ALA A 144 27.85 -3.91 -6.61
C ALA A 144 28.58 -5.02 -5.84
N PHE A 145 29.50 -4.68 -4.95
CA PHE A 145 30.24 -5.64 -4.12
C PHE A 145 29.29 -6.58 -3.35
N PHE A 146 28.25 -6.06 -2.69
CA PHE A 146 27.29 -6.89 -1.96
C PHE A 146 26.24 -7.55 -2.86
N LEU A 147 25.97 -6.98 -4.04
CA LEU A 147 25.07 -7.57 -5.02
C LEU A 147 25.71 -8.75 -5.76
N GLU A 148 27.03 -8.73 -5.97
CA GLU A 148 27.78 -9.83 -6.57
C GLU A 148 27.64 -11.11 -5.73
N ASP A 149 27.81 -11.02 -4.42
CA ASP A 149 27.60 -12.15 -3.49
C ASP A 149 26.14 -12.65 -3.43
N LEU A 150 25.16 -11.82 -3.83
CA LEU A 150 23.75 -12.20 -3.86
C LEU A 150 23.33 -12.85 -5.19
N LEU A 151 23.99 -12.47 -6.28
CA LEU A 151 23.67 -12.91 -7.64
C LEU A 151 24.58 -14.03 -8.15
N GLY A 152 25.74 -14.22 -7.52
CA GLY A 152 26.77 -15.23 -7.84
C GLY A 152 26.67 -16.50 -7.03
#